data_AF-A0A165XYM5-F1
#
_entry.id   AF-A0A165XYM5-F1
#
_cell.length_a   1.000
_cell.length_b   1.000
_cell.length_c   1.000
_cell.angle_alpha   90.00
_cell.angle_beta   90.00
_cell.angle_gamma   90.00
#
_symmetry.space_group_name_H-M   'P 1'
#
loop_
_entity.id
_entity.type
_entity.pdbx_description
1 polymer ?
#
loop_
_entity_poly.entity_id
_entity_poly.type
_entity_poly.pdbx_seq_one_letter_code
_entity_poly.pdbx_strand_id
1 'polypeptide(L)'
;MDPNFPRDLAISASSGDGGPAASSTSSAFNAEAQTNAIQRYGIAGRVWEAAYILLRYFHDLDSAIIEPPFHLPSGPITAIELGAGMGVTGFMLAETLISLGRRDDRVILTDLPEVCDLLRENLRLQASLRLSDVRVAPLAWGNLRHAEDVRDQVASDGRSITHVICSDLVYFPELLAPLLRSLLHITSSTSPPLVIISYKIRSLVKETAFWNAFGLWFAFEPVLVRKEKGWARFGEENDAYIFCARRRPDSLAWAIPESDEALLAGQEAQGTLTGKSDDTFELLLMMDLE
;
A
#
# COMPACT_ATOMS: atom_id res chain seq x y z
N MET A 1 -18.53 13.81 5.48
CA MET A 1 -17.38 14.39 6.22
C MET A 1 -16.18 14.21 5.31
N ASP A 2 -15.29 15.20 5.22
CA ASP A 2 -14.07 15.04 4.42
C ASP A 2 -13.14 14.03 5.13
N PRO A 3 -12.84 12.86 4.53
CA PRO A 3 -12.03 11.82 5.17
C PRO A 3 -10.58 12.27 5.44
N ASN A 4 -10.11 13.33 4.76
CA ASN A 4 -8.79 13.88 4.97
C ASN A 4 -8.67 14.70 6.27
N PHE A 5 -9.78 15.18 6.82
CA PHE A 5 -9.82 16.02 8.02
C PHE A 5 -10.63 15.36 9.15
N PRO A 6 -10.13 14.24 9.71
CA PRO A 6 -10.77 13.58 10.84
C PRO A 6 -10.83 14.52 12.04
N ARG A 7 -11.96 14.48 12.76
CA ARG A 7 -12.15 15.28 13.97
C ARG A 7 -11.20 14.81 15.07
N ASP A 8 -10.72 15.75 15.86
CA ASP A 8 -9.91 15.51 17.06
C ASP A 8 -8.57 14.78 16.82
N LEU A 9 -8.10 14.72 15.58
CA LEU A 9 -6.77 14.22 15.25
C LEU A 9 -5.75 15.37 15.23
N ALA A 10 -4.83 15.37 16.18
CA ALA A 10 -3.66 16.25 16.13
C ALA A 10 -2.63 15.66 15.16
N ILE A 11 -2.40 16.35 14.05
CA ILE A 11 -1.42 15.96 13.02
C ILE A 11 -0.37 17.06 12.83
N SER A 12 0.89 16.64 12.69
CA SER A 12 2.04 17.51 12.44
C SER A 12 2.89 16.92 11.30
N ALA A 13 3.97 17.58 10.89
CA ALA A 13 4.94 16.99 9.97
C ALA A 13 5.67 15.80 10.64
N SER A 14 6.11 14.82 9.84
CA SER A 14 6.91 13.71 10.37
C SER A 14 8.22 14.25 10.95
N SER A 15 8.54 13.81 12.19
CA SER A 15 9.77 14.18 12.90
C SER A 15 10.95 13.26 12.56
N GLY A 16 10.71 12.21 11.76
CA GLY A 16 11.70 11.22 11.43
C GLY A 16 12.67 11.70 10.36
N ASP A 17 13.95 11.77 10.72
CA ASP A 17 15.06 11.41 9.82
C ASP A 17 14.77 9.98 9.36
N GLY A 18 13.99 9.81 8.29
CA GLY A 18 14.10 8.58 7.52
C GLY A 18 15.58 8.46 7.19
N GLY A 19 16.18 7.29 7.41
CA GLY A 19 17.62 7.09 7.31
C GLY A 19 18.20 7.50 5.93
N PRO A 20 19.40 7.06 5.53
CA PRO A 20 19.99 7.48 4.26
C PRO A 20 19.04 7.39 3.04
N ALA A 21 18.08 6.46 3.03
CA ALA A 21 17.00 6.34 2.04
C ALA A 21 15.97 7.50 2.01
N ALA A 22 15.74 8.23 3.12
CA ALA A 22 14.94 9.46 3.09
C ALA A 22 15.79 10.73 2.98
N SER A 23 17.11 10.68 3.21
CA SER A 23 17.99 11.84 3.01
C SER A 23 18.13 12.27 1.54
N SER A 24 17.78 11.40 0.59
CA SER A 24 17.66 11.70 -0.84
C SER A 24 16.29 12.28 -1.22
N THR A 25 15.35 12.39 -0.27
CA THR A 25 13.99 12.83 -0.59
C THR A 25 13.99 14.30 -1.00
N SER A 26 13.47 14.53 -2.21
CA SER A 26 13.21 15.85 -2.79
C SER A 26 12.61 16.82 -1.78
N SER A 27 12.86 18.12 -1.97
CA SER A 27 12.29 19.20 -1.15
C SER A 27 10.77 19.12 -0.99
N ALA A 28 10.09 18.36 -1.86
CA ALA A 28 8.68 17.99 -1.75
C ALA A 28 8.28 17.28 -0.44
N PHE A 29 9.21 16.69 0.33
CA PHE A 29 8.88 15.83 1.47
C PHE A 29 9.43 16.31 2.82
N ASN A 30 10.10 17.46 2.83
CA ASN A 30 10.63 18.04 4.07
C ASN A 30 9.51 18.49 5.03
N ALA A 31 9.88 18.86 6.26
CA ALA A 31 8.92 19.22 7.30
C ALA A 31 8.03 20.43 6.93
N GLU A 32 8.58 21.40 6.19
CA GLU A 32 7.82 22.58 5.73
C GLU A 32 6.78 22.18 4.67
N ALA A 33 7.18 21.38 3.68
CA ALA A 33 6.30 20.86 2.64
C ALA A 33 5.16 20.03 3.24
N GLN A 34 5.46 19.14 4.19
CA GLN A 34 4.44 18.38 4.91
C GLN A 34 3.52 19.30 5.72
N THR A 35 4.04 20.32 6.41
CA THR A 35 3.20 21.26 7.17
C THR A 35 2.20 21.98 6.26
N ASN A 36 2.66 22.46 5.11
CA ASN A 36 1.79 23.12 4.11
C ASN A 36 0.78 22.13 3.50
N ALA A 37 1.21 20.91 3.19
CA ALA A 37 0.34 19.88 2.65
C ALA A 37 -0.73 19.43 3.66
N ILE A 38 -0.38 19.28 4.94
CA ILE A 38 -1.33 18.94 6.02
C ILE A 38 -2.43 20.00 6.15
N GLN A 39 -2.09 21.29 6.03
CA GLN A 39 -3.08 22.36 6.08
C GLN A 39 -4.09 22.28 4.92
N ARG A 40 -3.64 21.87 3.73
CA ARG A 40 -4.45 21.82 2.51
C ARG A 40 -5.18 20.50 2.30
N TYR A 41 -4.58 19.38 2.72
CA TYR A 41 -4.98 18.01 2.39
C TYR A 41 -5.08 17.10 3.62
N GLY A 42 -4.96 17.64 4.83
CA GLY A 42 -5.13 16.89 6.06
C GLY A 42 -4.16 15.71 6.18
N ILE A 43 -4.68 14.53 6.49
CA ILE A 43 -3.86 13.32 6.70
C ILE A 43 -3.07 12.88 5.47
N ALA A 44 -3.53 13.21 4.25
CA ALA A 44 -2.83 12.91 3.01
C ALA A 44 -1.54 13.74 2.83
N GLY A 45 -1.44 14.87 3.53
CA GLY A 45 -0.28 15.76 3.49
C GLY A 45 0.89 15.33 4.39
N ARG A 46 0.72 14.28 5.21
CA ARG A 46 1.76 13.75 6.09
C ARG A 46 2.40 12.50 5.49
N VAL A 47 3.72 12.37 5.65
CA VAL A 47 4.42 11.11 5.42
C VAL A 47 4.32 10.27 6.70
N TRP A 48 3.67 9.11 6.60
CA TRP A 48 3.43 8.23 7.74
C TRP A 48 4.57 7.26 7.99
N GLU A 49 4.68 6.75 9.22
CA GLU A 49 5.85 5.98 9.67
C GLU A 49 6.07 4.70 8.85
N ALA A 50 5.00 4.01 8.44
CA ALA A 50 5.13 2.80 7.64
C ALA A 50 5.59 3.07 6.19
N ALA A 51 5.60 4.31 5.73
CA ALA A 51 6.20 4.66 4.44
C ALA A 51 7.72 4.40 4.49
N TYR A 52 8.40 4.81 5.58
CA TYR A 52 9.86 4.71 5.67
C TYR A 52 10.37 3.26 5.69
N ILE A 53 9.63 2.32 6.29
CA ILE A 53 10.00 0.91 6.23
C ILE A 53 9.88 0.38 4.79
N LEU A 54 8.89 0.84 4.03
CA LEU A 54 8.70 0.44 2.65
C LEU A 54 9.80 0.99 1.74
N LEU A 55 10.27 2.22 1.99
CA LEU A 55 11.44 2.77 1.29
C LEU A 55 12.70 1.91 1.50
N ARG A 56 12.92 1.43 2.74
CA ARG A 56 14.04 0.52 3.03
C ARG A 56 13.89 -0.80 2.29
N TYR A 57 12.68 -1.36 2.23
CA TYR A 57 12.42 -2.60 1.50
C TYR A 57 12.63 -2.48 -0.01
N PHE A 58 12.29 -1.35 -0.62
CA PHE A 58 12.60 -1.11 -2.04
C PHE A 58 14.09 -0.93 -2.30
N HIS A 59 14.84 -0.40 -1.33
CA HIS A 59 16.29 -0.23 -1.45
C HIS A 59 17.04 -1.56 -1.31
N ASP A 60 16.66 -2.39 -0.33
CA ASP A 60 17.35 -3.62 0.01
C ASP A 60 16.76 -4.81 -0.78
N LEU A 61 17.21 -4.97 -2.02
CA LEU A 61 16.74 -6.01 -2.95
C LEU A 61 17.45 -7.37 -2.79
N ASP A 62 18.34 -7.49 -1.80
CA ASP A 62 19.17 -8.67 -1.61
C ASP A 62 18.41 -9.79 -0.88
N SER A 63 18.11 -10.86 -1.62
CA SER A 63 17.47 -12.07 -1.11
C SER A 63 18.27 -12.82 -0.02
N ALA A 64 19.56 -12.52 0.16
CA ALA A 64 20.37 -13.12 1.22
C ALA A 64 20.06 -12.54 2.61
N ILE A 65 19.43 -11.35 2.65
CA ILE A 65 19.11 -10.64 3.89
C ILE A 65 17.62 -10.37 4.06
N ILE A 66 16.81 -10.49 3.01
CA ILE A 66 15.36 -10.20 3.04
C ILE A 66 14.55 -11.31 2.39
N GLU A 67 13.48 -11.75 3.05
CA GLU A 67 12.61 -12.83 2.58
C GLU A 67 11.11 -12.55 2.86
N PRO A 68 10.22 -12.55 1.85
CA PRO A 68 10.56 -12.53 0.43
C PRO A 68 11.22 -11.19 0.04
N PRO A 69 12.17 -11.18 -0.93
CA PRO A 69 12.67 -9.95 -1.51
C PRO A 69 11.60 -9.29 -2.40
N PHE A 70 11.76 -8.00 -2.69
CA PHE A 70 10.88 -7.31 -3.65
C PHE A 70 10.90 -8.03 -5.00
N HIS A 71 9.73 -8.49 -5.44
CA HIS A 71 9.62 -9.32 -6.63
C HIS A 71 9.83 -8.51 -7.92
N LEU A 72 10.93 -8.80 -8.62
CA LEU A 72 11.24 -8.22 -9.93
C LEU A 72 10.96 -9.25 -11.03
N PRO A 73 9.79 -9.21 -11.71
CA PRO A 73 9.50 -10.11 -12.81
C PRO A 73 10.42 -9.82 -14.02
N SER A 74 10.57 -10.81 -14.90
CA SER A 74 11.30 -10.66 -16.16
C SER A 74 10.62 -9.69 -17.14
N GLY A 75 9.29 -9.58 -17.07
CA GLY A 75 8.50 -8.62 -17.83
C GLY A 75 8.40 -7.24 -17.15
N PRO A 76 7.75 -6.26 -17.80
CA PRO A 76 7.58 -4.92 -17.23
C PRO A 76 6.66 -4.93 -16.00
N ILE A 77 7.00 -4.10 -15.01
CA ILE A 77 6.17 -3.84 -13.84
C ILE A 77 5.13 -2.78 -14.21
N THR A 78 3.89 -3.02 -13.83
CA THR A 78 2.88 -1.97 -13.66
C THR A 78 2.40 -2.02 -12.21
N ALA A 79 2.81 -1.02 -11.44
CA ALA A 79 2.49 -0.88 -10.02
C ALA A 79 1.41 0.17 -9.83
N ILE A 80 0.42 -0.12 -8.98
CA ILE A 80 -0.57 0.86 -8.50
C ILE A 80 -0.32 1.08 -7.02
N GLU A 81 -0.17 2.33 -6.61
CA GLU A 81 -0.19 2.70 -5.20
C GLU A 81 -1.57 3.21 -4.81
N LEU A 82 -2.17 2.61 -3.78
CA LEU A 82 -3.43 3.06 -3.18
C LEU A 82 -3.13 4.04 -2.04
N GLY A 83 -3.87 5.14 -1.95
CA GLY A 83 -3.72 6.11 -0.87
C GLY A 83 -2.31 6.71 -0.80
N ALA A 84 -1.81 7.17 -1.94
CA ALA A 84 -0.42 7.61 -2.07
C ALA A 84 -0.07 8.86 -1.23
N GLY A 85 -1.07 9.67 -0.85
CA GLY A 85 -0.88 10.90 -0.08
C GLY A 85 0.10 11.86 -0.75
N MET A 86 1.26 12.05 -0.13
CA MET A 86 2.36 12.85 -0.69
C MET A 86 3.06 12.17 -1.89
N GLY A 87 2.95 10.86 -2.04
CA GLY A 87 3.52 10.05 -3.12
C GLY A 87 4.93 9.50 -2.88
N VAL A 88 5.49 9.67 -1.68
CA VAL A 88 6.89 9.32 -1.34
C VAL A 88 7.27 7.90 -1.76
N THR A 89 6.41 6.94 -1.45
CA THR A 89 6.62 5.51 -1.67
C THR A 89 6.55 5.14 -3.15
N GLY A 90 5.55 5.61 -3.90
CA GLY A 90 5.48 5.43 -5.35
C GLY A 90 6.62 6.11 -6.11
N PHE A 91 7.06 7.30 -5.68
CA PHE A 91 8.21 7.98 -6.29
C PHE A 91 9.52 7.23 -6.04
N MET A 92 9.77 6.78 -4.81
CA MET A 92 10.95 5.96 -4.50
C MET A 92 10.96 4.64 -5.29
N LEU A 93 9.80 3.99 -5.44
CA LEU A 93 9.70 2.81 -6.28
C LEU A 93 10.09 3.14 -7.72
N ALA A 94 9.55 4.22 -8.30
CA ALA A 94 9.90 4.64 -9.65
C ALA A 94 11.40 4.94 -9.81
N GLU A 95 12.02 5.64 -8.87
CA GLU A 95 13.46 5.91 -8.87
C GLU A 95 14.30 4.63 -8.80
N THR A 96 13.87 3.68 -7.97
CA THR A 96 14.50 2.36 -7.85
C THR A 96 14.41 1.57 -9.16
N LEU A 97 13.24 1.56 -9.81
CA LEU A 97 13.08 0.87 -11.09
C LEU A 97 13.96 1.50 -12.19
N ILE A 98 14.10 2.83 -12.19
CA ILE A 98 15.01 3.54 -13.10
C ILE A 98 16.47 3.15 -12.85
N SER A 99 16.91 3.10 -11.58
CA SER A 99 18.30 2.77 -11.22
C SER A 99 18.67 1.33 -11.63
N LEU A 100 17.68 0.44 -11.64
CA LEU A 100 17.79 -0.93 -12.16
C LEU A 100 17.73 -1.02 -13.70
N GLY A 101 17.59 0.10 -14.40
CA GLY A 101 17.51 0.15 -15.86
C GLY A 101 16.14 -0.26 -16.44
N ARG A 102 15.09 -0.35 -15.60
CA ARG A 102 13.76 -0.84 -15.99
C ARG A 102 12.87 0.27 -16.55
N ARG A 103 13.23 0.76 -17.74
CA ARG A 103 12.59 1.94 -18.38
C ARG A 103 11.15 1.73 -18.83
N ASP A 104 10.73 0.48 -19.04
CA ASP A 104 9.38 0.15 -19.50
C ASP A 104 8.38 -0.01 -18.35
N ASP A 105 8.86 0.05 -17.10
CA ASP A 105 8.00 -0.05 -15.92
C ASP A 105 7.15 1.20 -15.73
N ARG A 106 6.00 1.02 -15.08
CA ARG A 106 5.03 2.08 -14.78
C ARG A 106 4.63 2.07 -13.33
N VAL A 107 4.54 3.26 -12.74
CA VAL A 107 3.96 3.48 -11.41
C VAL A 107 2.76 4.41 -11.53
N ILE A 108 1.61 4.00 -11.00
CA ILE A 108 0.38 4.79 -10.96
C ILE A 108 0.08 5.11 -9.50
N LEU A 109 0.24 6.37 -9.10
CA LEU A 109 -0.12 6.84 -7.77
C LEU A 109 -1.62 7.19 -7.75
N THR A 110 -2.35 6.62 -6.81
CA THR A 110 -3.80 6.85 -6.68
C THR A 110 -4.19 7.32 -5.30
N ASP A 111 -5.16 8.22 -5.27
CA ASP A 111 -5.72 8.78 -4.05
C ASP A 111 -7.10 9.41 -4.35
N LEU A 112 -7.70 10.08 -3.38
CA LEU A 112 -8.90 10.89 -3.58
C LEU A 112 -8.69 11.94 -4.69
N PRO A 113 -9.74 12.30 -5.45
CA PRO A 113 -9.64 13.28 -6.54
C PRO A 113 -8.95 14.59 -6.13
N GLU A 114 -9.24 15.10 -4.94
CA GLU A 114 -8.66 16.31 -4.37
C GLU A 114 -7.17 16.15 -4.02
N VAL A 115 -6.73 14.95 -3.60
CA VAL A 115 -5.31 14.67 -3.28
C VAL A 115 -4.47 14.47 -4.54
N CYS A 116 -5.09 14.15 -5.68
CA CYS A 116 -4.37 14.02 -6.95
C CYS A 116 -3.63 15.31 -7.36
N ASP A 117 -4.10 16.48 -6.95
CA ASP A 117 -3.39 17.74 -7.22
C ASP A 117 -2.09 17.85 -6.43
N LEU A 118 -2.08 17.42 -5.16
CA LEU A 118 -0.86 17.30 -4.34
C LEU A 118 0.14 16.36 -4.99
N LEU A 119 -0.30 15.18 -5.43
CA LEU A 119 0.56 14.20 -6.12
C LEU A 119 1.18 14.78 -7.40
N ARG A 120 0.40 15.51 -8.21
CA ARG A 120 0.91 16.15 -9.43
C ARG A 120 1.87 17.30 -9.11
N GLU A 121 1.60 18.10 -8.09
CA GLU A 121 2.53 19.13 -7.58
C GLU A 121 3.86 18.50 -7.18
N ASN A 122 3.83 17.44 -6.38
CA ASN A 122 5.04 16.75 -5.91
C ASN A 122 5.79 16.04 -7.05
N LEU A 123 5.09 15.44 -8.01
CA LEU A 123 5.70 14.80 -9.18
C LEU A 123 6.47 15.81 -10.04
N ARG A 124 5.96 17.04 -10.22
CA ARG A 124 6.66 18.09 -10.98
C ARG A 124 8.00 18.50 -10.34
N LEU A 125 8.15 18.29 -9.04
CA LEU A 125 9.38 18.56 -8.30
C LEU A 125 10.40 17.41 -8.40
N GLN A 126 10.02 16.24 -8.95
CA GLN A 126 10.90 15.09 -9.12
C GLN A 126 11.61 15.14 -10.49
N ALA A 127 12.76 15.82 -10.55
CA ALA A 127 13.54 15.92 -11.78
C ALA A 127 14.03 14.56 -12.31
N SER A 128 14.36 13.63 -11.41
CA SER A 128 14.75 12.24 -11.68
C SER A 128 13.67 11.45 -12.44
N LEU A 129 12.39 11.76 -12.19
CA LEU A 129 11.24 11.02 -12.72
C LEU A 129 10.71 11.59 -14.04
N ARG A 130 11.29 12.68 -14.57
CA ARG A 130 10.78 13.38 -15.77
C ARG A 130 10.66 12.48 -17.01
N LEU A 131 11.51 11.46 -17.13
CA LEU A 131 11.50 10.52 -18.26
C LEU A 131 10.89 9.15 -17.91
N SER A 132 10.30 9.01 -16.71
CA SER A 132 9.68 7.78 -16.25
C SER A 132 8.17 7.77 -16.49
N ASP A 133 7.57 6.59 -16.60
CA ASP A 133 6.13 6.44 -16.74
C ASP A 133 5.45 6.43 -15.36
N VAL A 134 5.42 7.61 -14.74
CA VAL A 134 4.74 7.85 -13.46
C VAL A 134 3.46 8.62 -13.72
N ARG A 135 2.33 8.04 -13.32
CA ARG A 135 0.98 8.59 -13.56
C ARG A 135 0.26 8.85 -12.25
N VAL A 136 -0.67 9.79 -12.28
CA VAL A 136 -1.57 10.10 -11.16
C VAL A 136 -3.00 9.88 -11.62
N ALA A 137 -3.78 9.10 -10.88
CA ALA A 137 -5.18 8.81 -11.18
C ALA A 137 -6.05 8.81 -9.91
N PRO A 138 -7.30 9.26 -9.98
CA PRO A 138 -8.21 9.22 -8.84
C PRO A 138 -8.63 7.77 -8.52
N LEU A 139 -8.58 7.39 -7.25
CA LEU A 139 -9.15 6.16 -6.71
C LEU A 139 -9.56 6.39 -5.25
N ALA A 140 -10.84 6.70 -5.06
CA ALA A 140 -11.45 6.73 -3.75
C ALA A 140 -11.76 5.28 -3.35
N TRP A 141 -11.39 4.86 -2.15
CA TRP A 141 -11.60 3.48 -1.73
C TRP A 141 -13.08 3.11 -1.73
N GLY A 142 -13.38 1.87 -2.12
CA GLY A 142 -14.74 1.38 -2.31
C GLY A 142 -15.44 1.88 -3.57
N ASN A 143 -14.90 2.86 -4.29
CA ASN A 143 -15.48 3.36 -5.54
C ASN A 143 -15.11 2.42 -6.71
N LEU A 144 -16.07 1.58 -7.11
CA LEU A 144 -15.91 0.63 -8.20
C LEU A 144 -15.53 1.33 -9.52
N ARG A 145 -16.17 2.46 -9.84
CA ARG A 145 -15.93 3.16 -11.10
C ARG A 145 -14.48 3.63 -11.20
N HIS A 146 -13.92 4.20 -10.13
CA HIS A 146 -12.53 4.62 -10.14
C HIS A 146 -11.57 3.43 -10.30
N ALA A 147 -11.85 2.30 -9.63
CA ALA A 147 -11.05 1.08 -9.78
C ALA A 147 -11.11 0.53 -11.22
N GLU A 148 -12.29 0.56 -11.86
CA GLU A 148 -12.47 0.22 -13.27
C GLU A 148 -11.70 1.16 -14.19
N ASP A 149 -11.80 2.48 -13.99
CA ASP A 149 -11.09 3.47 -14.83
C ASP A 149 -9.56 3.25 -14.80
N VAL A 150 -8.98 2.96 -13.63
CA VAL A 150 -7.55 2.64 -13.51
C VAL A 150 -7.21 1.30 -14.19
N ARG A 151 -8.04 0.26 -14.03
CA ARG A 151 -7.85 -1.03 -14.70
C ARG A 151 -7.94 -0.90 -16.22
N ASP A 152 -8.93 -0.17 -16.72
CA ASP A 152 -9.18 0.05 -18.13
C ASP A 152 -8.03 0.85 -18.75
N GLN A 153 -7.49 1.85 -18.05
CA GLN A 153 -6.29 2.59 -18.49
C GLN A 153 -5.05 1.67 -18.60
N VAL A 154 -4.87 0.74 -17.67
CA VAL A 154 -3.76 -0.23 -17.73
C VAL A 154 -3.98 -1.21 -18.89
N ALA A 155 -5.20 -1.71 -19.04
CA ALA A 155 -5.56 -2.66 -20.09
C ALA A 155 -5.50 -2.06 -21.51
N SER A 156 -5.91 -0.79 -21.68
CA SER A 156 -5.85 -0.08 -22.96
C SER A 156 -4.43 0.07 -23.49
N ASP A 157 -3.46 0.11 -22.57
CA ASP A 157 -2.04 0.19 -22.89
C ASP A 157 -1.41 -1.20 -23.12
N GLY A 158 -2.23 -2.26 -23.17
CA GLY A 158 -1.78 -3.65 -23.36
C GLY A 158 -1.03 -4.21 -22.15
N ARG A 159 -1.18 -3.62 -20.97
CA ARG A 159 -0.49 -3.99 -19.73
C ARG A 159 -1.42 -4.74 -18.78
N SER A 160 -0.83 -5.38 -17.79
CA SER A 160 -1.55 -5.93 -16.64
C SER A 160 -0.95 -5.38 -15.35
N ILE A 161 -1.79 -5.24 -14.33
CA ILE A 161 -1.33 -4.79 -13.01
C ILE A 161 -0.53 -5.95 -12.40
N THR A 162 0.70 -5.66 -12.03
CA THR A 162 1.64 -6.66 -11.46
C THR A 162 1.83 -6.49 -9.96
N HIS A 163 1.72 -5.25 -9.48
CA HIS A 163 1.96 -4.88 -8.09
C HIS A 163 0.91 -3.89 -7.61
N VAL A 164 0.46 -4.06 -6.37
CA VAL A 164 -0.35 -3.07 -5.64
C VAL A 164 0.41 -2.72 -4.37
N ILE A 165 0.63 -1.43 -4.15
CA ILE A 165 1.37 -0.90 -3.01
C ILE A 165 0.40 -0.20 -2.08
N CYS A 166 0.46 -0.52 -0.80
CA CYS A 166 -0.32 0.10 0.25
C CYS A 166 0.62 0.57 1.36
N SER A 167 0.69 1.86 1.59
CA SER A 167 1.54 2.44 2.64
C SER A 167 0.70 3.01 3.76
N ASP A 168 0.56 2.27 4.85
CA ASP A 168 -0.07 2.71 6.10
C ASP A 168 -1.59 3.00 6.00
N LEU A 169 -2.33 2.12 5.30
CA LEU A 169 -3.73 2.36 4.95
C LEU A 169 -4.76 1.78 5.94
N VAL A 170 -4.32 1.03 6.95
CA VAL A 170 -5.19 0.35 7.92
C VAL A 170 -5.22 1.16 9.22
N TYR A 171 -6.12 2.16 9.31
CA TYR A 171 -6.13 3.11 10.43
C TYR A 171 -7.52 3.55 10.94
N PHE A 172 -8.50 3.79 10.05
CA PHE A 172 -9.87 4.15 10.45
C PHE A 172 -10.86 3.02 10.18
N PRO A 173 -11.64 2.57 11.19
CA PRO A 173 -12.62 1.49 11.04
C PRO A 173 -13.58 1.65 9.85
N GLU A 174 -14.06 2.86 9.61
CA GLU A 174 -14.98 3.18 8.52
C GLU A 174 -14.35 3.08 7.12
N LEU A 175 -13.01 3.04 7.02
CA LEU A 175 -12.28 2.91 5.75
C LEU A 175 -11.82 1.48 5.46
N LEU A 176 -11.94 0.56 6.43
CA LEU A 176 -11.43 -0.82 6.30
C LEU A 176 -12.16 -1.60 5.19
N ALA A 177 -13.50 -1.55 5.17
CA ALA A 177 -14.29 -2.21 4.14
C ALA A 177 -14.07 -1.58 2.75
N PRO A 178 -14.14 -0.24 2.57
CA PRO A 178 -13.79 0.39 1.30
C PRO A 178 -12.40 0.02 0.79
N LEU A 179 -11.38 -0.01 1.66
CA LEU A 179 -10.02 -0.40 1.29
C LEU A 179 -9.97 -1.85 0.79
N LEU A 180 -10.54 -2.79 1.57
CA LEU A 180 -10.60 -4.20 1.19
C LEU A 180 -11.32 -4.36 -0.15
N ARG A 181 -12.47 -3.70 -0.34
CA ARG A 181 -13.23 -3.70 -1.59
C ARG A 181 -12.38 -3.25 -2.78
N SER A 182 -11.64 -2.16 -2.66
CA SER A 182 -10.73 -1.69 -3.71
C SER A 182 -9.63 -2.70 -4.02
N LEU A 183 -8.99 -3.28 -3.00
CA LEU A 183 -8.01 -4.35 -3.20
C LEU A 183 -8.63 -5.54 -3.94
N LEU A 184 -9.84 -5.94 -3.58
CA LEU A 184 -10.53 -7.05 -4.23
C LEU A 184 -10.80 -6.75 -5.71
N HIS A 185 -11.28 -5.55 -6.06
CA HIS A 185 -11.54 -5.16 -7.45
C HIS A 185 -10.26 -5.01 -8.28
N ILE A 186 -9.22 -4.38 -7.74
CA ILE A 186 -7.93 -4.21 -8.43
C ILE A 186 -7.24 -5.56 -8.66
N THR A 187 -7.43 -6.52 -7.75
CA THR A 187 -6.85 -7.87 -7.86
C THR A 187 -7.71 -8.87 -8.63
N SER A 188 -8.92 -8.47 -9.08
CA SER A 188 -9.79 -9.30 -9.92
C SER A 188 -9.26 -9.37 -11.36
N SER A 189 -8.27 -10.23 -11.57
CA SER A 189 -7.69 -10.56 -12.88
C SER A 189 -7.33 -12.04 -12.97
N THR A 190 -7.03 -12.52 -14.18
CA THR A 190 -6.57 -13.91 -14.41
C THR A 190 -5.17 -14.18 -13.84
N SER A 191 -4.38 -13.13 -13.63
CA SER A 191 -3.07 -13.19 -12.98
C SER A 191 -3.01 -12.06 -11.94
N PRO A 192 -3.57 -12.29 -10.74
CA PRO A 192 -3.65 -11.25 -9.71
C PRO A 192 -2.28 -10.67 -9.35
N PRO A 193 -2.18 -9.35 -9.12
CA PRO A 193 -0.93 -8.71 -8.73
C PRO A 193 -0.47 -9.16 -7.35
N LEU A 194 0.83 -8.99 -7.08
CA LEU A 194 1.37 -9.02 -5.73
C LEU A 194 0.93 -7.76 -4.98
N VAL A 195 0.33 -7.91 -3.82
CA VAL A 195 -0.03 -6.79 -2.94
C VAL A 195 1.05 -6.67 -1.87
N ILE A 196 1.62 -5.47 -1.70
CA ILE A 196 2.64 -5.16 -0.71
C ILE A 196 2.06 -4.11 0.23
N ILE A 197 1.92 -4.46 1.50
CA ILE A 197 1.32 -3.60 2.52
C ILE A 197 2.37 -3.27 3.56
N SER A 198 2.78 -2.02 3.68
CA SER A 198 3.44 -1.55 4.90
C SER A 198 2.39 -1.07 5.90
N TYR A 199 2.58 -1.43 7.15
CA TYR A 199 1.58 -1.24 8.19
C TYR A 199 2.27 -0.95 9.52
N LYS A 200 1.77 0.06 10.25
CA LYS A 200 2.16 0.32 11.64
C LYS A 200 0.96 0.10 12.54
N ILE A 201 1.15 -0.71 13.58
CA ILE A 201 0.12 -0.94 14.60
C ILE A 201 -0.13 0.38 15.34
N ARG A 202 -1.37 0.86 15.34
CA ARG A 202 -1.80 1.99 16.19
C ARG A 202 -2.88 1.57 17.18
N SER A 203 -3.79 0.71 16.74
CA SER A 203 -4.84 0.14 17.57
C SER A 203 -5.29 -1.21 17.01
N LEU A 204 -4.71 -2.30 17.54
CA LEU A 204 -5.10 -3.66 17.15
C LEU A 204 -6.61 -3.87 17.21
N VAL A 205 -7.27 -3.41 18.27
CA VAL A 205 -8.73 -3.53 18.43
C VAL A 205 -9.52 -2.92 17.26
N LYS A 206 -9.04 -1.82 16.68
CA LYS A 206 -9.68 -1.15 15.54
C LYS A 206 -9.30 -1.80 14.20
N GLU A 207 -8.12 -2.38 14.12
CA GLU A 207 -7.48 -2.80 12.86
C GLU A 207 -7.68 -4.30 12.58
N THR A 208 -7.85 -5.15 13.61
CA THR A 208 -8.02 -6.61 13.50
C THR A 208 -9.16 -7.00 12.56
N ALA A 209 -10.28 -6.28 12.55
CA ALA A 209 -11.39 -6.59 11.65
C ALA A 209 -10.99 -6.56 10.16
N PHE A 210 -10.07 -5.67 9.77
CA PHE A 210 -9.53 -5.64 8.42
C PHE A 210 -8.71 -6.90 8.13
N TRP A 211 -7.78 -7.24 9.03
CA TRP A 211 -6.86 -8.37 8.83
C TRP A 211 -7.61 -9.71 8.79
N ASN A 212 -8.63 -9.87 9.63
CA ASN A 212 -9.42 -11.09 9.70
C ASN A 212 -10.26 -11.30 8.44
N ALA A 213 -10.79 -10.21 7.88
CA ALA A 213 -11.46 -10.26 6.59
C ALA A 213 -10.44 -10.45 5.45
N PHE A 214 -9.34 -9.70 5.45
CA PHE A 214 -8.29 -9.75 4.43
C PHE A 214 -7.72 -11.16 4.27
N GLY A 215 -7.43 -11.88 5.36
CA GLY A 215 -6.89 -13.24 5.33
C GLY A 215 -7.80 -14.28 4.68
N LEU A 216 -9.13 -14.05 4.68
CA LEU A 216 -10.07 -14.90 3.94
C LEU A 216 -9.85 -14.79 2.42
N TRP A 217 -9.51 -13.59 1.93
CA TRP A 217 -9.40 -13.30 0.50
C TRP A 217 -7.97 -13.44 -0.02
N PHE A 218 -6.98 -13.18 0.84
CA PHE A 218 -5.56 -13.12 0.51
C PHE A 218 -4.76 -14.09 1.38
N ALA A 219 -3.82 -14.80 0.77
CA ALA A 219 -2.73 -15.44 1.50
C ALA A 219 -1.61 -14.42 1.62
N PHE A 220 -1.05 -14.24 2.81
CA PHE A 220 -0.02 -13.23 3.05
C PHE A 220 1.01 -13.70 4.08
N GLU A 221 2.22 -13.18 3.95
CA GLU A 221 3.36 -13.48 4.80
C GLU A 221 4.11 -12.19 5.15
N PRO A 222 4.75 -12.11 6.33
CA PRO A 222 5.57 -10.98 6.68
C PRO A 222 6.88 -11.02 5.89
N VAL A 223 7.37 -9.86 5.51
CA VAL A 223 8.76 -9.72 5.08
C VAL A 223 9.65 -9.87 6.31
N LEU A 224 10.66 -10.72 6.19
CA LEU A 224 11.68 -10.97 7.20
C LEU A 224 13.00 -10.34 6.78
N VAL A 225 13.82 -10.00 7.77
CA VAL A 225 15.18 -9.50 7.60
C VAL A 225 16.15 -10.30 8.46
N ARG A 226 17.29 -10.66 7.88
CA ARG A 226 18.37 -11.35 8.58
C ARG A 226 19.10 -10.37 9.49
N LYS A 227 19.04 -10.62 10.79
CA LYS A 227 19.81 -9.91 11.83
C LYS A 227 20.93 -10.82 12.37
N GLU A 228 21.79 -10.29 13.23
CA GLU A 228 22.90 -11.07 13.82
C GLU A 228 22.43 -12.31 14.57
N LYS A 229 21.22 -12.27 15.16
CA LYS A 229 20.66 -13.31 16.02
C LYS A 229 19.67 -14.25 15.33
N GLY A 230 19.47 -14.13 14.02
CA GLY A 230 18.46 -14.89 13.28
C GLY A 230 17.59 -14.01 12.40
N TRP A 231 16.46 -14.55 11.96
CA TRP A 231 15.47 -13.79 11.21
C TRP A 231 14.59 -12.98 12.15
N ALA A 232 14.22 -11.77 11.74
CA ALA A 232 13.25 -10.94 12.43
C ALA A 232 12.26 -10.36 11.43
N ARG A 233 11.08 -9.95 11.88
CA ARG A 233 10.12 -9.29 10.98
C ARG A 233 10.67 -7.91 10.58
N PHE A 234 10.49 -7.56 9.32
CA PHE A 234 11.01 -6.31 8.77
C PHE A 234 10.26 -5.10 9.35
N GLY A 235 10.96 -4.27 10.11
CA GLY A 235 10.42 -3.05 10.73
C GLY A 235 9.85 -3.23 12.14
N GLU A 236 9.88 -4.45 12.68
CA GLU A 236 9.27 -4.82 13.96
C GLU A 236 9.72 -3.96 15.14
N GLU A 237 10.96 -3.46 15.10
CA GLU A 237 11.48 -2.56 16.12
C GLU A 237 10.70 -1.23 16.28
N ASN A 238 9.80 -0.92 15.35
CA ASN A 238 8.94 0.27 15.36
C ASN A 238 7.43 -0.07 15.37
N ASP A 239 7.07 -1.29 15.78
CA ASP A 239 5.70 -1.83 15.70
C ASP A 239 5.12 -1.75 14.27
N ALA A 240 6.00 -1.92 13.28
CA ALA A 240 5.67 -1.79 11.87
C ALA A 240 6.15 -3.01 11.08
N TYR A 241 5.42 -3.33 10.01
CA TYR A 241 5.56 -4.57 9.28
C TYR A 241 5.37 -4.32 7.79
N ILE A 242 5.95 -5.19 6.96
CA ILE A 242 5.62 -5.30 5.54
C ILE A 242 5.04 -6.69 5.32
N PHE A 243 3.89 -6.76 4.65
CA PHE A 243 3.28 -8.00 4.23
C PHE A 243 3.30 -8.11 2.70
N CYS A 244 3.68 -9.27 2.20
CA CYS A 244 3.49 -9.67 0.81
C CYS A 244 2.27 -10.58 0.73
N ALA A 245 1.31 -10.21 -0.10
CA ALA A 245 0.02 -10.88 -0.19
C ALA A 245 -0.36 -11.21 -1.63
N ARG A 246 -1.00 -12.37 -1.81
CA ARG A 246 -1.55 -12.81 -3.09
C ARG A 246 -3.01 -13.17 -2.92
N ARG A 247 -3.82 -12.81 -3.92
CA ARG A 247 -5.22 -13.20 -3.95
C ARG A 247 -5.31 -14.72 -3.97
N ARG A 248 -6.10 -15.31 -3.05
CA ARG A 248 -6.31 -16.75 -3.02
C ARG A 248 -7.03 -17.18 -4.32
N PRO A 249 -6.61 -18.25 -5.01
CA PRO A 249 -7.21 -18.62 -6.30
C PRO A 249 -8.70 -18.91 -6.26
N ASP A 250 -9.16 -19.57 -5.20
CA ASP A 250 -10.56 -19.88 -4.91
C ASP A 250 -11.40 -18.62 -4.62
N SER A 251 -10.79 -17.60 -4.00
CA SER A 251 -11.49 -16.35 -3.67
C SER A 251 -11.79 -15.45 -4.86
N LEU A 252 -11.27 -15.76 -6.06
CA LEU A 252 -11.66 -15.11 -7.32
C LEU A 252 -13.06 -15.48 -7.78
N ALA A 253 -13.59 -16.63 -7.34
CA ALA A 253 -14.93 -17.10 -7.70
C ALA A 253 -16.02 -16.62 -6.73
N TRP A 254 -15.65 -16.01 -5.60
CA TRP A 254 -16.61 -15.56 -4.59
C TRP A 254 -17.20 -14.20 -4.95
N ALA A 255 -18.47 -14.01 -4.63
CA ALA A 255 -19.11 -12.70 -4.74
C ALA A 255 -18.50 -11.74 -3.70
N ILE A 256 -18.22 -10.50 -4.09
CA ILE A 256 -17.78 -9.47 -3.14
C ILE A 256 -19.05 -8.86 -2.51
N PRO A 257 -19.26 -8.97 -1.18
CA PRO A 257 -20.48 -8.45 -0.55
C PRO A 257 -20.67 -6.95 -0.77
N GLU A 258 -21.86 -6.49 -1.15
CA GLU A 258 -22.13 -5.06 -1.39
C GLU A 258 -22.08 -4.23 -0.09
N SER A 259 -22.51 -4.79 1.04
CA SER A 259 -22.45 -4.15 2.35
C SER A 259 -21.04 -4.22 2.93
N ASP A 260 -20.60 -3.12 3.54
CA ASP A 260 -19.32 -3.01 4.21
C ASP A 260 -19.28 -3.87 5.48
N GLU A 261 -20.38 -3.94 6.23
CA GLU A 261 -20.54 -4.82 7.38
C GLU A 261 -20.45 -6.30 6.98
N ALA A 262 -21.12 -6.68 5.89
CA ALA A 262 -21.09 -8.05 5.39
C ALA A 262 -19.68 -8.45 4.91
N LEU A 263 -18.98 -7.54 4.23
CA LEU A 263 -17.61 -7.75 3.76
C LEU A 263 -16.64 -7.98 4.92
N LEU A 264 -16.68 -7.13 5.96
CA LEU A 264 -15.81 -7.29 7.14
C LEU A 264 -16.22 -8.47 8.04
N ALA A 265 -17.48 -8.87 8.01
CA ALA A 265 -17.95 -10.07 8.70
C ALA A 265 -17.57 -11.38 7.95
N GLY A 266 -16.88 -11.29 6.81
CA GLY A 266 -16.46 -12.45 6.02
C GLY A 266 -17.61 -13.22 5.36
N GLN A 267 -18.74 -12.56 5.10
CA GLN A 267 -19.81 -13.14 4.30
C GLN A 267 -19.34 -13.31 2.84
N GLU A 268 -19.97 -14.25 2.12
CA GLU A 268 -19.60 -14.70 0.76
C GLU A 268 -18.23 -15.39 0.65
N ALA A 269 -17.37 -15.30 1.67
CA ALA A 269 -16.14 -16.09 1.71
C ALA A 269 -16.47 -17.58 1.64
N GLN A 270 -15.74 -18.31 0.79
CA GLN A 270 -16.02 -19.72 0.46
C GLN A 270 -17.44 -19.98 -0.09
N GLY A 271 -18.10 -18.96 -0.66
CA GLY A 271 -19.40 -19.09 -1.32
C GLY A 271 -20.59 -19.27 -0.38
N THR A 272 -20.52 -18.74 0.85
CA THR A 272 -21.62 -18.84 1.81
C THR A 272 -21.93 -17.51 2.48
N LEU A 273 -23.19 -17.29 2.84
CA LEU A 273 -23.62 -16.10 3.61
C LEU A 273 -23.22 -16.13 5.09
N THR A 274 -22.71 -17.25 5.62
CA THR A 274 -22.26 -17.32 7.02
C THR A 274 -20.94 -16.59 7.19
N GLY A 275 -20.89 -15.68 8.16
CA GLY A 275 -19.69 -14.93 8.48
C GLY A 275 -18.51 -15.83 8.87
N LYS A 276 -17.30 -15.40 8.52
CA LYS A 276 -16.03 -16.08 8.76
C LYS A 276 -14.97 -15.07 9.17
N SER A 277 -13.90 -15.57 9.74
CA SER A 277 -12.69 -14.82 10.05
C SER A 277 -11.48 -15.71 9.81
N ASP A 278 -10.37 -15.08 9.43
CA ASP A 278 -9.05 -15.70 9.35
C ASP A 278 -8.18 -15.17 10.50
N ASP A 279 -7.37 -16.01 11.12
CA ASP A 279 -6.52 -15.69 12.28
C ASP A 279 -5.02 -15.58 11.91
N THR A 280 -4.68 -15.57 10.61
CA THR A 280 -3.30 -15.53 10.12
C THR A 280 -2.55 -14.33 10.71
N PHE A 281 -3.19 -13.16 10.82
CA PHE A 281 -2.52 -11.96 11.31
C PHE A 281 -2.12 -12.10 12.78
N GLU A 282 -3.02 -12.57 13.64
CA GLU A 282 -2.74 -12.83 15.05
C GLU A 282 -1.65 -13.88 15.22
N LEU A 283 -1.71 -14.98 14.45
CA LEU A 283 -0.65 -16.00 14.44
C LEU A 283 0.69 -15.39 14.04
N LEU A 284 0.70 -14.58 12.98
CA LEU A 284 1.89 -13.88 12.50
C LEU A 284 2.44 -12.87 13.50
N LEU A 285 1.65 -12.34 14.44
CA LEU A 285 2.15 -11.48 15.52
C LEU A 285 2.65 -12.28 16.74
N MET A 286 2.07 -13.45 17.00
CA MET A 286 2.40 -14.29 18.16
C MET A 286 3.58 -15.25 17.93
N MET A 287 3.91 -15.58 16.69
CA MET A 287 5.01 -16.51 16.40
C MET A 287 6.36 -15.93 16.80
N ASP A 288 7.11 -16.58 17.67
CA ASP A 288 8.54 -16.24 17.83
C ASP A 288 9.31 -16.76 16.61
N LEU A 289 10.14 -15.90 16.01
CA LEU A 289 11.08 -16.31 14.96
C LEU A 289 12.37 -16.79 15.64
N GLU A 290 12.82 -18.00 15.27
CA GLU A 290 14.09 -18.60 15.74
C GLU A 290 15.32 -18.10 14.97
#